data_AF-A0A8K0CKP2-F1
#
_entry.id   AF-A0A8K0CKP2-F1
#
_cell.length_a   1.000
_cell.length_b   1.000
_cell.length_c   1.000
_cell.angle_alpha   90.00
_cell.angle_beta   90.00
_cell.angle_gamma   90.00
#
_symmetry.space_group_name_H-M   'P 1'
#
loop_
_entity.id
_entity.type
_entity.pdbx_description
1 polymer ?
#
loop_
_entity_poly.entity_id
_entity_poly.type
_entity_poly.pdbx_seq_one_letter_code
_entity_poly.pdbx_strand_id
1 'polypeptide(L)'
;MKIVIFFGICLVCVVLKVDGSVRKETFKCVKGVGYRENHCNICHCYVDTLACTIMNCPGRQDPKLRNCIVGTTWKDGCHKCWCVKDKGTLCTLKCDKEAN
;
A
#
# COMPACT_ATOMS: atom_id res chain seq x y z
N MET A 1 -20.76 -17.46 -14.33
CA MET A 1 -22.12 -17.84 -13.90
C MET A 1 -22.55 -16.85 -12.82
N LYS A 2 -23.42 -15.88 -13.15
CA LYS A 2 -23.86 -14.81 -12.24
C LYS A 2 -25.29 -15.14 -11.79
N ILE A 3 -25.49 -15.38 -10.50
CA ILE A 3 -26.80 -15.69 -9.91
C ILE A 3 -27.48 -14.36 -9.56
N VAL A 4 -28.70 -14.15 -10.06
CA VAL A 4 -29.54 -12.97 -9.82
C VAL A 4 -30.78 -13.45 -9.07
N ILE A 5 -30.94 -13.03 -7.81
CA ILE A 5 -32.14 -13.35 -7.01
C ILE A 5 -33.15 -12.21 -7.20
N PHE A 6 -34.29 -12.54 -7.82
CA PHE A 6 -35.43 -11.64 -8.00
C PHE A 6 -36.36 -11.74 -6.77
N PHE A 7 -36.46 -10.68 -5.99
CA PHE A 7 -37.64 -10.44 -5.16
C PHE A 7 -38.47 -9.34 -5.84
N GLY A 8 -39.69 -9.70 -6.20
CA GLY A 8 -40.58 -8.90 -7.03
C GLY A 8 -41.07 -7.63 -6.35
N ILE A 9 -41.13 -6.56 -7.14
CA ILE A 9 -42.31 -5.77 -7.54
C ILE A 9 -41.81 -4.36 -7.88
N CYS A 10 -42.30 -3.82 -9.01
CA CYS A 10 -42.02 -2.52 -9.63
C CYS A 10 -40.74 -2.39 -10.48
N LEU A 11 -41.00 -2.09 -11.76
CA LEU A 11 -40.19 -2.09 -12.97
C LEU A 11 -39.13 -0.97 -13.05
N VAL A 12 -38.49 -0.64 -11.93
CA VAL A 12 -37.28 0.20 -11.94
C VAL A 12 -36.27 -0.51 -11.07
N CYS A 13 -35.56 -1.47 -11.65
CA CYS A 13 -34.37 -2.04 -11.04
C CYS A 13 -33.38 -0.90 -10.84
N VAL A 14 -33.40 -0.30 -9.65
CA VAL A 14 -32.36 0.59 -9.17
C VAL A 14 -31.10 -0.27 -9.17
N VAL A 15 -30.33 -0.18 -10.26
CA VAL A 15 -28.99 -0.73 -10.31
C VAL A 15 -28.19 0.17 -9.38
N LEU A 16 -28.19 -0.17 -8.09
CA LEU A 16 -27.24 0.38 -7.14
C LEU A 16 -25.87 -0.06 -7.65
N LYS A 17 -25.24 0.81 -8.44
CA LYS A 17 -23.80 0.77 -8.63
C LYS A 17 -23.23 1.03 -7.24
N VAL A 18 -22.90 -0.06 -6.55
CA VAL A 18 -22.02 0.02 -5.40
C VAL A 18 -20.66 0.37 -6.01
N ASP A 19 -20.42 1.67 -6.23
CA ASP A 19 -19.10 2.19 -6.51
C ASP A 19 -18.28 1.92 -5.25
N GLY A 20 -17.69 0.72 -5.21
CA GLY A 20 -16.80 0.28 -4.16
C GLY A 20 -15.66 1.27 -4.07
N SER A 21 -15.84 2.28 -3.23
CA SER A 21 -14.85 3.31 -2.96
C SER A 21 -13.76 2.63 -2.12
N VAL A 22 -12.84 1.92 -2.79
CA VAL A 22 -11.62 1.41 -2.15
C VAL A 22 -10.88 2.64 -1.65
N ARG A 23 -10.97 2.89 -0.34
CA ARG A 23 -10.28 4.01 0.31
C ARG A 23 -8.79 3.77 0.12
N LYS A 24 -8.17 4.45 -0.85
CA LYS A 24 -6.72 4.39 -1.07
C LYS A 24 -6.05 4.97 0.19
N GLU A 25 -5.50 4.11 1.03
CA GLU A 25 -4.57 4.55 2.07
C GLU A 25 -3.30 5.02 1.38
N THR A 26 -3.17 6.34 1.24
CA THR A 26 -1.94 6.96 0.76
C THR A 26 -0.87 6.86 1.84
N PHE A 27 0.36 6.53 1.46
CA PHE A 27 1.51 6.55 2.36
C PHE A 27 1.62 7.90 3.08
N LYS A 28 1.74 7.85 4.41
CA LYS A 28 2.07 9.00 5.25
C LYS A 28 3.40 8.74 5.93
N CYS A 29 4.33 9.69 5.77
CA CYS A 29 5.61 9.62 6.45
C CYS A 29 5.39 9.90 7.95
N VAL A 30 5.73 8.96 8.83
CA VAL A 30 5.58 9.12 10.28
C VAL A 30 6.95 9.26 10.93
N LYS A 31 7.19 10.39 11.62
CA LYS A 31 8.43 10.60 12.38
C LYS A 31 8.62 9.51 13.43
N GLY A 32 9.85 8.99 13.54
CA GLY A 32 10.19 7.90 14.46
C GLY A 32 9.93 6.50 13.91
N VAL A 33 9.18 6.37 12.81
CA VAL A 33 9.05 5.11 12.07
C VAL A 33 10.17 5.03 11.03
N GLY A 34 10.83 3.88 10.97
CA GLY A 34 11.80 3.58 9.93
C GLY A 34 11.17 2.75 8.82
N TYR A 35 11.59 2.98 7.58
CA TYR A 35 11.06 2.32 6.40
C TYR A 35 12.17 1.68 5.56
N ARG A 36 11.82 0.65 4.80
CA ARG A 36 12.67 -0.02 3.82
C ARG A 36 12.11 0.22 2.43
N GLU A 37 12.84 0.95 1.59
CA GLU A 37 12.52 1.17 0.19
C GLU A 37 13.06 0.02 -0.66
N ASN A 38 12.20 -0.58 -1.49
CA ASN A 38 12.58 -1.61 -2.47
C ASN A 38 13.45 -2.71 -1.86
N HIS A 39 13.06 -3.18 -0.67
CA HIS A 39 13.73 -4.22 0.12
C HIS A 39 15.20 -3.94 0.45
N CYS A 40 15.66 -2.69 0.28
CA CYS A 40 17.07 -2.34 0.41
C CYS A 40 17.27 -1.07 1.23
N ASN A 41 17.03 0.12 0.64
CA ASN A 41 17.40 1.39 1.26
C ASN A 41 16.64 1.62 2.56
N ILE A 42 17.34 2.14 3.56
CA ILE A 42 16.78 2.49 4.87
C ILE A 42 16.33 3.94 4.80
N CYS A 43 15.10 4.22 5.20
CA CYS A 43 14.49 5.53 5.11
C CYS A 43 13.91 5.99 6.45
N HIS A 44 13.97 7.30 6.66
CA HIS A 44 13.39 7.98 7.82
C HIS A 44 12.63 9.22 7.37
N CYS A 45 11.62 9.59 8.16
CA CYS A 45 10.87 10.81 7.96
C CYS A 45 11.54 11.98 8.66
N TYR A 46 11.84 13.03 7.88
CA TYR A 46 12.23 14.34 8.38
C TYR A 46 11.12 15.34 8.07
N VAL A 47 10.42 15.79 9.12
CA VAL A 47 9.13 16.50 9.00
C VAL A 47 8.14 15.61 8.23
N ASP A 48 7.81 15.95 7.00
CA ASP A 48 6.91 15.18 6.11
C ASP A 48 7.66 14.59 4.89
N THR A 49 8.97 14.74 4.84
CA THR A 49 9.80 14.26 3.72
C THR A 49 10.48 12.95 4.07
N LEU A 50 10.36 11.97 3.18
CA LEU A 50 11.07 10.70 3.30
C LEU A 50 12.49 10.85 2.76
N ALA A 51 13.48 10.68 3.62
CA ALA A 51 14.90 10.62 3.26
C ALA A 51 15.39 9.18 3.35
N CYS A 52 16.08 8.69 2.31
CA CYS A 52 16.57 7.32 2.21
C CYS A 52 18.09 7.28 2.02
N THR A 53 18.74 6.23 2.51
CA THR A 53 20.12 5.90 2.16
C THR A 53 20.24 5.61 0.66
N ILE A 54 21.46 5.69 0.12
CA ILE A 54 21.77 5.26 -1.25
C ILE A 54 22.75 4.08 -1.17
N MET A 55 22.20 2.87 -1.06
CA MET A 55 23.00 1.64 -0.98
C MET A 55 23.16 0.97 -2.35
N ASN A 56 24.17 0.11 -2.48
CA ASN A 56 24.32 -0.78 -3.63
C ASN A 56 23.35 -1.95 -3.52
N CYS A 57 22.12 -1.76 -3.97
CA CYS A 57 21.03 -2.72 -3.80
C CYS A 57 21.11 -3.89 -4.80
N PRO A 58 21.30 -5.14 -4.34
CA PRO A 58 21.11 -6.31 -5.20
C PRO A 58 19.66 -6.34 -5.67
N GLY A 59 19.43 -6.55 -6.97
CA GLY A 59 18.08 -6.53 -7.53
C GLY A 59 17.46 -5.14 -7.65
N ARG A 60 18.24 -4.04 -7.67
CA ARG A 60 17.74 -2.68 -7.97
C ARG A 60 16.89 -2.60 -9.25
N GLN A 61 17.14 -3.53 -10.17
CA GLN A 61 16.48 -3.66 -11.47
C GLN A 61 15.20 -4.51 -11.41
N ASP A 62 14.84 -5.10 -10.26
CA ASP A 62 13.60 -5.88 -10.13
C ASP A 62 12.39 -4.95 -10.40
N PRO A 63 11.70 -5.13 -11.54
CA PRO A 63 10.60 -4.27 -11.91
C PRO A 63 9.45 -4.36 -10.91
N LYS A 64 9.30 -5.49 -10.20
CA LYS A 64 8.19 -5.71 -9.27
C LYS A 64 8.25 -4.76 -8.07
N LEU A 65 9.46 -4.40 -7.63
CA LEU A 65 9.65 -3.49 -6.50
C LEU A 65 9.32 -2.03 -6.89
N ARG A 66 9.53 -1.64 -8.15
CA ARG A 66 9.29 -0.27 -8.62
C ARG A 66 7.93 -0.07 -9.28
N ASN A 67 7.37 -1.11 -9.90
CA ASN A 67 6.15 -1.06 -10.71
C ASN A 67 4.95 -1.70 -9.99
N CYS A 68 4.74 -1.33 -8.73
CA CYS A 68 3.55 -1.70 -7.98
C CYS A 68 2.37 -0.75 -8.29
N ILE A 69 1.15 -1.10 -7.87
CA ILE A 69 -0.04 -0.26 -8.11
C ILE A 69 -0.07 0.89 -7.10
N VAL A 70 0.17 2.12 -7.54
CA VAL A 70 0.26 3.29 -6.64
C VAL A 70 -0.98 3.47 -5.77
N GLY A 71 -0.74 3.61 -4.46
CA GLY A 71 -1.76 3.76 -3.42
C GLY A 71 -2.32 2.45 -2.89
N THR A 72 -1.82 1.29 -3.34
CA THR A 72 -2.08 0.03 -2.65
C THR A 72 -1.27 -0.06 -1.36
N THR A 73 -1.86 -0.73 -0.39
CA THR A 73 -1.25 -1.08 0.89
C THR A 73 -1.44 -2.57 1.09
N TRP A 74 -0.42 -3.26 1.58
CA TRP A 74 -0.47 -4.69 1.91
C TRP A 74 0.37 -4.97 3.15
N LYS A 75 0.23 -6.20 3.65
CA LYS A 75 1.06 -6.73 4.73
C LYS A 75 2.06 -7.72 4.14
N ASP A 76 3.33 -7.59 4.48
CA ASP A 76 4.39 -8.54 4.14
C ASP A 76 5.03 -9.04 5.43
N GLY A 77 4.72 -10.27 5.81
CA GLY A 77 5.00 -10.78 7.15
C GLY A 77 4.33 -9.89 8.21
N CYS A 78 5.12 -9.26 9.07
CA CYS A 78 4.63 -8.31 10.07
C CYS A 78 4.69 -6.84 9.60
N HIS A 79 5.28 -6.58 8.43
CA HIS A 79 5.53 -5.24 7.94
C HIS A 79 4.31 -4.70 7.20
N LYS A 80 3.97 -3.43 7.45
CA LYS A 80 2.99 -2.72 6.64
C LYS A 80 3.71 -2.08 5.46
N CYS A 81 3.22 -2.32 4.26
CA CYS A 81 3.85 -1.90 3.01
C CYS A 81 2.91 -1.06 2.17
N TRP A 82 3.49 -0.09 1.45
CA TRP A 82 2.79 0.80 0.54
C TRP A 82 3.47 0.81 -0.83
N CYS A 83 2.67 1.02 -1.86
CA CYS A 83 3.19 1.40 -3.17
C CYS A 83 3.12 2.92 -3.33
N VAL A 84 4.30 3.55 -3.40
CA VAL A 84 4.45 5.00 -3.45
C VAL A 84 4.97 5.41 -4.82
N LYS A 85 4.35 6.45 -5.39
CA LYS A 85 4.73 7.02 -6.68
C LYS A 85 6.23 7.36 -6.67
N ASP A 86 6.93 7.00 -7.74
CA ASP A 86 8.37 7.23 -7.98
C ASP A 86 9.35 6.55 -7.00
N LYS A 87 8.87 5.99 -5.89
CA LYS A 87 9.66 5.23 -4.91
C LYS A 87 9.52 3.72 -5.06
N GLY A 88 8.35 3.25 -5.49
CA GLY A 88 8.03 1.82 -5.52
C GLY A 88 7.52 1.33 -4.17
N THR A 89 8.01 0.17 -3.74
CA THR A 89 7.64 -0.45 -2.46
C THR A 89 8.32 0.23 -1.28
N LEU A 90 7.54 0.56 -0.25
CA LEU A 90 8.02 1.07 1.04
C LEU A 90 7.36 0.29 2.17
N CYS A 91 8.15 -0.37 3.00
CA CYS A 91 7.65 -1.18 4.12
C CYS A 91 8.17 -0.66 5.46
N THR A 92 7.43 -0.80 6.55
CA THR A 92 7.96 -0.51 7.90
C THR A 92 9.16 -1.42 8.20
N LEU A 93 10.16 -0.92 8.93
CA LEU A 93 11.35 -1.72 9.32
C LEU A 93 11.09 -2.65 10.49
N LYS A 94 10.22 -2.25 11.40
CA LYS A 94 9.87 -3.02 12.59
C LYS A 94 8.44 -3.52 12.43
N CYS A 95 8.20 -4.71 12.98
CA CYS A 95 6.85 -5.13 13.30
C CYS A 95 6.30 -4.16 14.35
N ASP A 96 5.06 -3.73 14.20
CA ASP A 96 4.35 -3.16 15.34
C ASP A 96 4.33 -4.26 16.42
N LYS A 97 4.81 -3.95 17.62
CA LYS A 97 4.63 -4.88 18.74
C LYS A 97 3.12 -4.94 18.95
N GLU A 98 2.52 -6.12 18.76
CA GLU A 98 1.14 -6.33 19.18
C GLU A 98 1.06 -5.89 20.64
N ALA A 99 0.15 -4.95 20.93
CA ALA A 99 -0.11 -4.53 22.29
C ALA A 99 -0.64 -5.77 23.04
N ASN A 100 0.21 -6.33 23.90
CA ASN A 100 -0.15 -7.40 24.83
C ASN A 100 -0.84 -6.80 26.04
#